data_AF-A0A9P0B4X8-F1
#
_entry.id   AF-A0A9P0B4X8-F1
#
_cell.length_a   1.000
_cell.length_b   1.000
_cell.length_c   1.000
_cell.angle_alpha   90.00
_cell.angle_beta   90.00
_cell.angle_gamma   90.00
#
_symmetry.space_group_name_H-M   'P 1'
#
loop_
_entity.id
_entity.type
_entity.pdbx_description
1 polymer ?
#
loop_
_entity_poly.entity_id
_entity_poly.type
_entity_poly.pdbx_seq_one_letter_code
_entity_poly.pdbx_strand_id
1 'polypeptide(L)'
;MGKFETALLTEIWNDLLGVMNKTSLSLQNSTMTMDVVTILYESLISYVNTARNNFDQYEMAAKEKTPYADYKDTFERKRFRSTRITFFEGSSETAQLRSKEKFRVDTFIPIIDTLNTHLKKRSAAYQEIDSRFSFLCQLTTIKTDELTKKCKEFAEFYHEDFNADELKTECFHLSQYLKNIAKQSADLNISTLHNLIKSDKLDFSKSRSCYKNIPLPNGYQL
;
A
#
# COMPACT_ATOMS: atom_id res chain seq x y z
N MET A 1 -17.10 25.57 4.26
CA MET A 1 -16.77 25.26 2.85
C MET A 1 -17.85 25.86 1.97
N GLY A 2 -17.50 26.52 0.86
CA GLY A 2 -18.50 26.99 -0.11
C GLY A 2 -19.02 25.85 -0.97
N LYS A 3 -20.05 26.14 -1.78
CA LYS A 3 -20.71 25.12 -2.63
C LYS A 3 -19.75 24.55 -3.68
N PHE A 4 -18.87 25.38 -4.23
CA PHE A 4 -17.87 24.96 -5.22
C PHE A 4 -16.78 24.09 -4.59
N GLU A 5 -16.22 24.51 -3.44
CA GLU A 5 -15.16 23.75 -2.76
C GLU A 5 -15.64 22.37 -2.33
N THR A 6 -16.91 22.23 -1.93
CA THR A 6 -17.50 20.93 -1.64
C THR A 6 -17.55 20.04 -2.89
N ALA A 7 -18.02 20.57 -4.03
CA ALA A 7 -18.06 19.82 -5.29
C ALA A 7 -16.65 19.40 -5.74
N LEU A 8 -15.68 20.31 -5.64
CA LEU A 8 -14.28 20.02 -5.94
C LEU A 8 -13.72 18.92 -5.03
N LEU A 9 -13.97 19.00 -3.73
CA LEU A 9 -13.55 17.95 -2.79
C LEU A 9 -14.21 16.60 -3.11
N THR A 10 -15.47 16.61 -3.54
CA THR A 10 -16.18 15.39 -3.96
C THR A 10 -15.51 14.76 -5.18
N GLU A 11 -15.11 15.52 -6.19
CA GLU A 11 -14.39 14.98 -7.35
C GLU A 11 -13.06 14.35 -6.96
N ILE A 12 -12.28 15.06 -6.13
CA ILE A 12 -10.98 14.58 -5.62
C ILE A 12 -11.17 13.26 -4.86
N TRP A 13 -12.12 13.22 -3.93
CA TRP A 13 -12.35 12.03 -3.13
C TRP A 13 -12.92 10.86 -3.93
N ASN A 14 -13.82 11.11 -4.88
CA ASN A 14 -14.38 10.07 -5.73
C ASN A 14 -13.29 9.35 -6.52
N ASP A 15 -12.33 10.10 -7.06
CA ASP A 15 -11.20 9.53 -7.80
C ASP A 15 -10.25 8.74 -6.88
N LEU A 16 -9.75 9.41 -5.83
CA LEU A 16 -8.77 8.80 -4.90
C LEU A 16 -9.34 7.58 -4.16
N LEU A 17 -10.55 7.69 -3.60
CA LEU A 17 -11.20 6.56 -2.91
C LEU A 17 -11.56 5.45 -3.88
N GLY A 18 -11.90 5.76 -5.13
CA GLY A 18 -12.20 4.78 -6.15
C GLY A 18 -11.01 3.85 -6.42
N VAL A 19 -9.82 4.43 -6.64
CA VAL A 19 -8.60 3.63 -6.86
C VAL A 19 -8.16 2.90 -5.60
N MET A 20 -8.19 3.56 -4.43
CA MET A 20 -7.87 2.90 -3.17
C MET A 20 -8.78 1.71 -2.87
N ASN A 21 -10.08 1.82 -3.11
CA ASN A 21 -11.02 0.74 -2.90
C ASN A 21 -10.74 -0.44 -3.82
N LYS A 22 -10.45 -0.19 -5.11
CA LYS A 22 -10.05 -1.24 -6.06
C LYS A 22 -8.80 -1.98 -5.58
N THR A 23 -7.75 -1.25 -5.19
CA THR A 23 -6.53 -1.86 -4.65
C THR A 23 -6.82 -2.64 -3.37
N SER A 24 -7.64 -2.10 -2.46
CA SER A 24 -8.04 -2.77 -1.22
C SER A 24 -8.78 -4.08 -1.48
N LEU A 25 -9.70 -4.11 -2.45
CA LEU A 25 -10.40 -5.34 -2.84
C LEU A 25 -9.44 -6.38 -3.43
N SER A 26 -8.49 -5.95 -4.27
CA SER A 26 -7.44 -6.84 -4.78
C SER A 26 -6.61 -7.44 -3.63
N LEU A 27 -6.21 -6.63 -2.65
CA LEU A 27 -5.43 -7.08 -1.49
C LEU A 27 -6.16 -8.08 -0.58
N GLN A 28 -7.50 -8.08 -0.58
CA GLN A 28 -8.30 -9.00 0.21
C GLN A 28 -8.49 -10.37 -0.47
N ASN A 29 -7.94 -10.56 -1.68
CA ASN A 29 -8.01 -11.85 -2.36
C ASN A 29 -7.17 -12.90 -1.60
N SER A 30 -7.74 -14.10 -1.39
CA SER A 30 -7.11 -15.19 -0.67
C SER A 30 -5.89 -15.80 -1.38
N THR A 31 -5.75 -15.57 -2.69
CA THR A 31 -4.59 -16.03 -3.47
C THR A 31 -3.48 -14.98 -3.56
N MET A 32 -3.59 -13.86 -2.84
CA MET A 32 -2.63 -12.77 -2.95
C MET A 32 -1.28 -13.14 -2.31
N THR A 33 -0.20 -12.94 -3.06
CA THR A 33 1.17 -13.15 -2.61
C THR A 33 1.82 -11.83 -2.21
N MET A 34 2.78 -11.90 -1.27
CA MET A 34 3.38 -10.71 -0.65
C MET A 34 4.14 -9.81 -1.64
N ASP A 35 4.74 -10.40 -2.67
CA ASP A 35 5.39 -9.71 -3.78
C ASP A 35 4.40 -8.92 -4.64
N VAL A 36 3.20 -9.46 -4.88
CA VAL A 36 2.15 -8.74 -5.61
C VAL A 36 1.58 -7.60 -4.76
N VAL A 37 1.48 -7.80 -3.43
CA VAL A 37 1.07 -6.74 -2.50
C VAL A 37 1.99 -5.53 -2.58
N THR A 38 3.31 -5.72 -2.57
CA THR A 38 4.27 -4.60 -2.62
C THR A 38 4.14 -3.83 -3.94
N ILE A 39 4.02 -4.53 -5.07
CA ILE A 39 3.80 -3.94 -6.40
C ILE A 39 2.49 -3.13 -6.45
N LEU A 40 1.40 -3.65 -5.86
CA LEU A 40 0.11 -2.96 -5.83
C LEU A 40 0.19 -1.64 -5.05
N TYR A 41 0.91 -1.62 -3.92
CA TYR A 41 1.13 -0.39 -3.17
C TYR A 41 2.01 0.61 -3.92
N GLU A 42 3.07 0.16 -4.59
CA GLU A 42 3.93 1.02 -5.40
C GLU A 42 3.15 1.69 -6.54
N SER A 43 2.31 0.92 -7.23
CA SER A 43 1.38 1.42 -8.24
C SER A 43 0.41 2.45 -7.68
N LEU A 44 -0.22 2.16 -6.53
CA LEU A 44 -1.16 3.08 -5.88
C LEU A 44 -0.48 4.39 -5.44
N ILE A 45 0.73 4.31 -4.86
CA ILE A 45 1.51 5.49 -4.48
C ILE A 45 1.88 6.32 -5.71
N SER A 46 2.31 5.68 -6.80
CA SER A 46 2.60 6.37 -8.08
C SER A 46 1.37 7.11 -8.62
N TYR A 47 0.21 6.48 -8.57
CA TYR A 47 -1.06 7.08 -8.96
C TYR A 47 -1.40 8.32 -8.11
N VAL A 48 -1.33 8.20 -6.77
CA VAL A 48 -1.62 9.32 -5.85
C VAL A 48 -0.63 10.49 -6.05
N ASN A 49 0.64 10.20 -6.31
CA ASN A 49 1.62 11.24 -6.67
C ASN A 49 1.29 11.94 -7.99
N THR A 50 0.74 11.21 -8.97
CA THR A 50 0.30 11.80 -10.25
C THR A 50 -0.93 12.69 -10.03
N ALA A 51 -1.89 12.24 -9.22
CA ALA A 51 -3.06 13.03 -8.83
C ALA A 51 -2.67 14.39 -8.22
N ARG A 52 -1.54 14.48 -7.50
CA ARG A 52 -0.99 15.73 -6.94
C ARG A 52 -0.81 16.84 -7.97
N ASN A 53 -0.52 16.49 -9.22
CA ASN A 53 -0.30 17.46 -10.30
C ASN A 53 -1.57 17.75 -11.11
N ASN A 54 -2.67 17.01 -10.88
CA ASN A 54 -3.90 17.07 -11.67
C ASN A 54 -4.95 18.01 -11.08
N PHE A 55 -4.55 18.97 -10.23
CA PHE A 55 -5.48 19.91 -9.60
C PHE A 55 -6.42 20.60 -10.60
N ASP A 56 -5.87 21.07 -11.72
CA ASP A 56 -6.64 21.78 -12.76
C ASP A 56 -7.71 20.88 -13.39
N GLN A 57 -7.47 19.57 -13.49
CA GLN A 57 -8.45 18.62 -14.02
C GLN A 57 -9.63 18.44 -13.06
N TYR A 58 -9.36 18.34 -11.75
CA TYR A 58 -10.41 18.28 -10.74
C TYR A 58 -11.21 19.58 -10.68
N GLU A 59 -10.54 20.73 -10.80
CA GLU A 59 -11.20 22.03 -10.85
C GLU A 59 -12.13 22.15 -12.06
N MET A 60 -11.68 21.73 -13.25
CA MET A 60 -12.48 21.72 -14.46
C MET A 60 -13.72 20.82 -14.32
N ALA A 61 -13.54 19.59 -13.82
CA ALA A 61 -14.65 18.66 -13.58
C ALA A 61 -15.69 19.20 -12.58
N ALA A 62 -15.23 19.90 -11.54
CA ALA A 62 -16.11 20.55 -10.57
C ALA A 62 -16.89 21.72 -11.19
N LYS A 63 -16.25 22.52 -12.05
CA LYS A 63 -16.88 23.63 -12.79
C LYS A 63 -17.95 23.14 -13.77
N GLU A 64 -17.73 22.00 -14.43
CA GLU A 64 -18.74 21.39 -15.30
C GLU A 64 -20.02 21.02 -14.53
N LYS A 65 -19.88 20.49 -13.31
CA LYS A 65 -21.02 20.09 -12.46
C LYS A 65 -21.67 21.28 -11.75
N THR A 66 -20.91 22.35 -11.50
CA THR A 66 -21.38 23.55 -10.79
C THR A 66 -21.00 24.85 -11.51
N PRO A 67 -21.53 25.11 -12.72
CA PRO A 67 -21.08 26.22 -13.57
C PRO A 67 -21.30 27.61 -12.99
N TYR A 68 -22.24 27.74 -12.05
CA TYR A 68 -22.57 29.02 -11.39
C TYR A 68 -21.91 29.18 -10.01
N ALA A 69 -21.17 28.18 -9.54
CA ALA A 69 -20.50 28.23 -8.25
C ALA A 69 -19.03 28.64 -8.43
N ASP A 70 -18.55 29.52 -7.57
CA ASP A 70 -17.15 29.93 -7.49
C ASP A 70 -16.68 29.77 -6.03
N TYR A 71 -15.37 29.87 -5.80
CA TYR A 71 -14.79 29.79 -4.46
C TYR A 71 -15.46 30.79 -3.49
N LYS A 72 -15.61 30.40 -2.23
CA LYS A 72 -16.28 31.21 -1.21
C LYS A 72 -15.56 32.54 -0.94
N ASP A 73 -14.22 32.52 -0.98
CA ASP A 73 -13.38 33.71 -0.78
C ASP A 73 -13.52 34.75 -1.91
N THR A 74 -14.08 34.38 -3.07
CA THR A 74 -14.39 35.32 -4.16
C THR A 74 -15.54 36.26 -3.78
N PHE A 75 -16.45 35.82 -2.88
CA PHE A 75 -17.58 36.60 -2.38
C PHE A 75 -17.27 37.32 -1.05
N GLU A 76 -16.38 36.78 -0.22
CA GLU A 76 -15.91 37.41 1.02
C GLU A 76 -14.74 38.36 0.75
N ARG A 77 -15.03 39.52 0.15
CA ARG A 77 -14.05 40.58 -0.10
C ARG A 77 -13.47 41.10 1.23
N LYS A 78 -12.35 40.53 1.70
CA LYS A 78 -11.57 41.14 2.79
C LYS A 78 -11.14 42.54 2.33
N ARG A 79 -11.61 43.56 3.04
CA ARG A 79 -11.38 44.99 2.74
C ARG A 79 -9.87 45.29 2.85
N PHE A 80 -9.16 45.27 1.72
CA PHE A 80 -7.78 45.77 1.68
C PHE A 80 -7.79 47.31 1.67
N ARG A 81 -6.93 47.90 2.49
CA ARG A 81 -6.72 49.35 2.57
C ARG A 81 -6.32 49.83 1.17
N SER A 82 -7.08 50.79 0.61
CA SER A 82 -6.86 51.32 -0.74
C SER A 82 -5.41 51.78 -0.91
N THR A 83 -4.65 51.01 -1.68
CA THR A 83 -3.52 51.53 -2.44
C THR A 83 -4.09 52.05 -3.76
N ARG A 84 -3.55 53.16 -4.29
CA ARG A 84 -4.04 53.80 -5.52
C ARG A 84 -4.02 52.78 -6.66
N ILE A 85 -5.18 52.27 -7.03
CA ILE A 85 -5.38 51.45 -8.24
C ILE A 85 -5.40 52.44 -9.41
N THR A 86 -4.41 52.36 -10.29
CA THR A 86 -4.44 53.06 -11.58
C THR A 86 -5.57 52.48 -12.44
N PHE A 87 -6.24 53.33 -13.23
CA PHE A 87 -7.43 53.08 -14.05
C PHE A 87 -7.40 51.84 -14.97
N PHE A 88 -6.27 51.16 -15.11
CA PHE A 88 -6.06 50.03 -16.02
C PHE A 88 -6.03 48.63 -15.35
N GLU A 89 -6.15 48.54 -14.02
CA GLU A 89 -6.04 47.24 -13.33
C GLU A 89 -7.44 46.63 -13.06
N GLY A 90 -7.84 45.67 -13.89
CA GLY A 90 -9.09 44.92 -13.76
C GLY A 90 -9.16 44.10 -12.47
N SER A 91 -10.13 44.39 -11.62
CA SER A 91 -10.17 43.92 -10.23
C SER A 91 -10.77 42.51 -10.00
N SER A 92 -10.69 41.60 -10.99
CA SER A 92 -11.41 40.29 -10.92
C SER A 92 -10.50 39.06 -11.00
N GLU A 93 -9.54 39.01 -11.92
CA GLU A 93 -8.71 37.81 -12.13
C GLU A 93 -7.77 37.54 -10.95
N THR A 94 -7.22 38.60 -10.33
CA THR A 94 -6.28 38.48 -9.21
C THR A 94 -6.89 37.86 -7.95
N ALA A 95 -8.19 38.06 -7.72
CA ALA A 95 -8.90 37.48 -6.58
C ALA A 95 -9.22 35.99 -6.80
N GLN A 96 -9.62 35.60 -8.02
CA GLN A 96 -9.89 34.19 -8.36
C GLN A 96 -8.62 33.34 -8.31
N LEU A 97 -7.51 33.82 -8.86
CA LEU A 97 -6.21 33.15 -8.78
C LEU A 97 -5.79 32.92 -7.32
N ARG A 98 -6.06 33.88 -6.44
CA ARG A 98 -5.73 33.78 -5.01
C ARG A 98 -6.59 32.74 -4.29
N SER A 99 -7.90 32.69 -4.54
CA SER A 99 -8.79 31.70 -3.92
C SER A 99 -8.47 30.27 -4.37
N LYS A 100 -8.19 30.10 -5.68
CA LYS A 100 -7.73 28.84 -6.27
C LYS A 100 -6.43 28.36 -5.61
N GLU A 101 -5.40 29.20 -5.60
CA GLU A 101 -4.10 28.82 -5.04
C GLU A 101 -4.19 28.54 -3.54
N LYS A 102 -5.01 29.30 -2.81
CA LYS A 102 -5.27 29.06 -1.39
C LYS A 102 -5.88 27.68 -1.15
N PHE A 103 -6.93 27.31 -1.88
CA PHE A 103 -7.53 25.97 -1.75
C PHE A 103 -6.52 24.86 -2.13
N ARG A 104 -5.75 25.09 -3.19
CA ARG A 104 -4.72 24.17 -3.64
C ARG A 104 -3.66 23.91 -2.56
N VAL A 105 -3.11 24.97 -1.98
CA VAL A 105 -2.03 24.91 -0.98
C VAL A 105 -2.54 24.49 0.40
N ASP A 106 -3.66 25.03 0.85
CA ASP A 106 -4.14 24.81 2.23
C ASP A 106 -4.95 23.53 2.38
N THR A 107 -5.50 22.97 1.30
CA THR A 107 -6.41 21.81 1.37
C THR A 107 -5.95 20.66 0.48
N PHE A 108 -5.82 20.89 -0.84
CA PHE A 108 -5.57 19.81 -1.79
C PHE A 108 -4.20 19.14 -1.60
N ILE A 109 -3.12 19.93 -1.54
CA ILE A 109 -1.76 19.41 -1.34
C ILE A 109 -1.65 18.65 0.00
N PRO A 110 -2.10 19.21 1.15
CA PRO A 110 -2.09 18.48 2.42
C PRO A 110 -2.85 17.15 2.41
N ILE A 111 -4.00 17.08 1.73
CA ILE A 111 -4.77 15.82 1.61
C ILE A 111 -3.94 14.75 0.90
N ILE A 112 -3.36 15.08 -0.26
CA ILE A 112 -2.59 14.13 -1.06
C ILE A 112 -1.28 13.75 -0.36
N ASP A 113 -0.58 14.71 0.24
CA ASP A 113 0.69 14.45 0.94
C ASP A 113 0.47 13.57 2.19
N THR A 114 -0.63 13.81 2.92
CA THR A 114 -1.04 12.96 4.05
C THR A 114 -1.37 11.54 3.57
N LEU A 115 -2.15 11.41 2.51
CA LEU A 115 -2.50 10.11 1.95
C LEU A 115 -1.25 9.33 1.51
N ASN A 116 -0.36 9.98 0.76
CA ASN A 116 0.91 9.41 0.34
C ASN A 116 1.75 8.93 1.53
N THR A 117 1.82 9.72 2.60
CA THR A 117 2.58 9.37 3.81
C THR A 117 2.04 8.09 4.44
N HIS A 118 0.71 7.97 4.58
CA HIS A 118 0.08 6.77 5.13
C HIS A 118 0.24 5.54 4.23
N LEU A 119 0.10 5.72 2.91
CA LEU A 119 0.30 4.63 1.95
C LEU A 119 1.74 4.13 1.95
N LYS A 120 2.74 5.03 1.97
CA LYS A 120 4.16 4.67 2.08
C LYS A 120 4.46 3.92 3.37
N LYS A 121 3.93 4.39 4.51
CA LYS A 121 4.08 3.70 5.79
C LYS A 121 3.54 2.27 5.73
N ARG A 122 2.37 2.09 5.10
CA ARG A 122 1.74 0.77 4.97
C ARG A 122 2.53 -0.13 4.00
N SER A 123 2.95 0.41 2.87
CA SER A 123 3.81 -0.28 1.89
C SER A 123 5.11 -0.78 2.52
N ALA A 124 5.79 0.07 3.31
CA ALA A 124 7.02 -0.30 4.00
C ALA A 124 6.84 -1.49 4.96
N ALA A 125 5.71 -1.56 5.67
CA ALA A 125 5.42 -2.70 6.54
C ALA A 125 5.26 -4.01 5.75
N TYR A 126 4.63 -3.97 4.58
CA TYR A 126 4.53 -5.16 3.72
C TYR A 126 5.89 -5.52 3.10
N GLN A 127 6.68 -4.54 2.69
CA GLN A 127 8.04 -4.77 2.18
C GLN A 127 8.94 -5.40 3.26
N GLU A 128 8.80 -5.01 4.52
CA GLU A 128 9.55 -5.62 5.62
C GLU A 128 9.19 -7.10 5.78
N ILE A 129 7.89 -7.43 5.81
CA ILE A 129 7.43 -8.82 5.90
C ILE A 129 7.91 -9.62 4.68
N ASP A 130 7.74 -9.07 3.49
CA ASP A 130 8.18 -9.71 2.25
C ASP A 130 9.70 -9.97 2.27
N SER A 131 10.51 -9.00 2.69
CA SER A 131 11.98 -9.16 2.75
C SER A 131 12.45 -10.29 3.67
N ARG A 132 11.66 -10.58 4.73
CA ARG A 132 11.93 -11.60 5.74
C ARG A 132 11.43 -12.98 5.32
N PHE A 133 10.24 -13.07 4.72
CA PHE A 133 9.55 -14.34 4.47
C PHE A 133 9.52 -14.78 3.00
N SER A 134 9.78 -13.89 2.03
CA SER A 134 9.71 -14.18 0.58
C SER A 134 10.53 -15.38 0.15
N PHE A 135 11.68 -15.63 0.79
CA PHE A 135 12.56 -16.75 0.43
C PHE A 135 11.88 -18.13 0.57
N LEU A 136 10.88 -18.26 1.46
CA LEU A 136 10.10 -19.48 1.64
C LEU A 136 9.22 -19.79 0.42
N CYS A 137 8.75 -18.77 -0.29
CA CYS A 137 8.02 -18.92 -1.54
C CYS A 137 8.95 -19.19 -2.72
N GLN A 138 10.24 -18.88 -2.58
CA GLN A 138 11.24 -18.95 -3.66
C GLN A 138 12.19 -20.14 -3.50
N LEU A 139 11.89 -21.11 -2.62
CA LEU A 139 12.78 -22.24 -2.33
C LEU A 139 13.19 -23.04 -3.57
N THR A 140 12.34 -23.11 -4.61
CA THR A 140 12.67 -23.81 -5.86
C THR A 140 13.62 -23.02 -6.77
N THR A 141 13.62 -21.69 -6.69
CA THR A 141 14.33 -20.79 -7.61
C THR A 141 15.58 -20.16 -7.00
N ILE A 142 15.60 -19.98 -5.67
CA ILE A 142 16.67 -19.32 -4.93
C ILE A 142 17.98 -20.11 -5.02
N LYS A 143 19.10 -19.38 -5.08
CA LYS A 143 20.45 -19.96 -5.07
C LYS A 143 20.83 -20.41 -3.66
N THR A 144 21.66 -21.46 -3.56
CA THR A 144 22.04 -22.04 -2.26
C THR A 144 22.78 -21.07 -1.33
N ASP A 145 23.63 -20.20 -1.87
CA ASP A 145 24.34 -19.19 -1.09
C ASP A 145 23.39 -18.13 -0.52
N GLU A 146 22.43 -17.70 -1.33
CA GLU A 146 21.42 -16.72 -0.94
C GLU A 146 20.43 -17.29 0.07
N LEU A 147 20.00 -18.54 -0.12
CA LEU A 147 19.18 -19.28 0.86
C LEU A 147 19.89 -19.37 2.21
N THR A 148 21.18 -19.70 2.21
CA THR A 148 21.98 -19.78 3.44
C THR A 148 22.02 -18.44 4.16
N LYS A 149 22.20 -17.34 3.42
CA LYS A 149 22.18 -15.99 3.99
C LYS A 149 20.81 -15.66 4.59
N LYS A 150 19.72 -15.90 3.85
CA LYS A 150 18.36 -15.63 4.30
C LYS A 150 17.97 -16.45 5.54
N CYS A 151 18.32 -17.73 5.61
CA CYS A 151 18.08 -18.56 6.80
C CYS A 151 18.84 -18.03 8.03
N LYS A 152 20.09 -17.55 7.85
CA LYS A 152 20.85 -16.95 8.95
C LYS A 152 20.22 -15.65 9.45
N GLU A 153 19.94 -14.71 8.55
CA GLU A 153 19.28 -13.45 8.91
C GLU A 153 17.93 -13.68 9.60
N PHE A 154 17.18 -14.68 9.13
CA PHE A 154 15.90 -15.06 9.72
C PHE A 154 16.05 -15.65 11.13
N ALA A 155 16.97 -16.61 11.32
CA ALA A 155 17.22 -17.23 12.61
C ALA A 155 17.87 -16.26 13.62
N GLU A 156 18.70 -15.31 13.17
CA GLU A 156 19.23 -14.25 14.04
C GLU A 156 18.11 -13.34 14.57
N PHE A 157 17.14 -13.02 13.73
CA PHE A 157 16.00 -12.20 14.15
C PHE A 157 15.09 -12.97 15.13
N TYR A 158 14.79 -14.23 14.81
CA TYR A 158 13.97 -15.13 15.63
C TYR A 158 14.85 -16.12 16.44
N HIS A 159 15.87 -15.60 17.12
CA HIS A 159 16.89 -16.39 17.82
C HIS A 159 16.36 -17.26 18.96
N GLU A 160 15.19 -16.94 19.52
CA GLU A 160 14.54 -17.77 20.54
C GLU A 160 13.80 -18.97 19.94
N ASP A 161 13.37 -18.87 18.67
CA ASP A 161 12.49 -19.84 18.03
C ASP A 161 13.25 -20.77 17.05
N PHE A 162 14.35 -20.29 16.46
CA PHE A 162 15.05 -21.02 15.38
C PHE A 162 16.55 -21.17 15.60
N ASN A 163 17.04 -22.39 15.38
CA ASN A 163 18.45 -22.66 15.19
C ASN A 163 18.84 -22.46 13.71
N ALA A 164 19.84 -21.61 13.44
CA ALA A 164 20.25 -21.26 12.08
C ALA A 164 20.72 -22.47 11.24
N ASP A 165 21.43 -23.42 11.85
CA ASP A 165 21.97 -24.59 11.15
C ASP A 165 20.89 -25.64 10.86
N GLU A 166 19.97 -25.85 11.81
CA GLU A 166 18.79 -26.72 11.62
C GLU A 166 17.89 -26.15 10.53
N LEU A 167 17.51 -24.86 10.63
CA LEU A 167 16.65 -24.18 9.66
C LEU A 167 17.25 -24.24 8.25
N LYS A 168 18.55 -23.96 8.11
CA LYS A 168 19.26 -24.05 6.84
C LYS A 168 19.16 -25.46 6.24
N THR A 169 19.39 -26.48 7.05
CA THR A 169 19.39 -27.88 6.62
C THR A 169 17.99 -28.31 6.18
N GLU A 170 16.97 -27.95 6.97
CA GLU A 170 15.56 -28.24 6.66
C GLU A 170 15.10 -27.51 5.40
N CYS A 171 15.36 -26.20 5.27
CA CYS A 171 15.03 -25.43 4.08
C CYS A 171 15.74 -25.96 2.83
N PHE A 172 17.01 -26.38 2.95
CA PHE A 172 17.72 -26.99 1.83
C PHE A 172 17.10 -28.32 1.42
N HIS A 173 16.81 -29.21 2.37
CA HIS A 173 16.16 -30.49 2.07
C HIS A 173 14.78 -30.28 1.44
N LEU A 174 13.98 -29.37 2.00
CA LEU A 174 12.68 -28.98 1.45
C LEU A 174 12.84 -28.43 0.02
N SER A 175 13.84 -27.58 -0.24
CA SER A 175 14.08 -27.05 -1.59
C SER A 175 14.35 -28.15 -2.63
N GLN A 176 15.10 -29.19 -2.26
CA GLN A 176 15.40 -30.32 -3.16
C GLN A 176 14.17 -31.19 -3.39
N TYR A 177 13.41 -31.46 -2.33
CA TYR A 177 12.14 -32.18 -2.41
C TYR A 177 11.15 -31.44 -3.33
N LEU A 178 11.00 -30.12 -3.13
CA LEU A 178 10.14 -29.29 -3.97
C LEU A 178 10.63 -29.23 -5.41
N LYS A 179 11.94 -29.19 -5.69
CA LYS A 179 12.46 -29.27 -7.07
C LYS A 179 12.15 -30.59 -7.75
N ASN A 180 12.08 -31.69 -7.01
CA ASN A 180 11.69 -32.99 -7.55
C ASN A 180 10.18 -33.06 -7.87
N ILE A 181 9.35 -32.33 -7.12
CA ILE A 181 7.89 -32.24 -7.33
C ILE A 181 7.52 -31.16 -8.36
N ALA A 182 8.22 -30.03 -8.37
CA ALA A 182 7.98 -28.92 -9.31
C ALA A 182 8.32 -29.30 -10.76
N LYS A 183 9.20 -30.31 -10.97
CA LYS A 183 9.35 -30.97 -12.27
C LYS A 183 8.04 -31.61 -12.78
N GLN A 184 7.02 -31.76 -11.92
CA GLN A 184 5.70 -32.33 -12.20
C GLN A 184 4.55 -31.31 -12.09
N SER A 185 4.74 -30.12 -11.51
CA SER A 185 3.68 -29.10 -11.35
C SER A 185 4.24 -27.66 -11.27
N ALA A 186 3.57 -26.70 -11.91
CA ALA A 186 4.18 -25.43 -12.31
C ALA A 186 4.11 -24.27 -11.29
N ASP A 187 3.23 -24.28 -10.28
CA ASP A 187 3.10 -23.15 -9.36
C ASP A 187 2.95 -23.62 -7.91
N LEU A 188 3.97 -23.34 -7.09
CA LEU A 188 3.98 -23.64 -5.66
C LEU A 188 3.70 -22.36 -4.86
N ASN A 189 2.44 -22.15 -4.49
CA ASN A 189 2.04 -21.17 -3.47
C ASN A 189 2.17 -21.78 -2.05
N ILE A 190 2.26 -20.96 -1.01
CA ILE A 190 2.28 -21.35 0.41
C ILE A 190 1.14 -22.33 0.73
N SER A 191 -0.07 -22.08 0.21
CA SER A 191 -1.22 -22.99 0.43
C SER A 191 -0.99 -24.37 -0.20
N THR A 192 -0.40 -24.42 -1.40
CA THR A 192 -0.06 -25.70 -2.04
C THR A 192 1.09 -26.40 -1.32
N LEU A 193 2.09 -25.66 -0.83
CA LEU A 193 3.17 -26.20 -0.01
C LEU A 193 2.66 -26.83 1.27
N HIS A 194 1.79 -26.11 2.00
CA HIS A 194 1.17 -26.62 3.22
C HIS A 194 0.35 -27.90 2.94
N ASN A 195 -0.44 -27.92 1.86
CA ASN A 195 -1.23 -29.08 1.51
C ASN A 195 -0.36 -30.29 1.10
N LEU A 196 0.76 -30.07 0.39
CA LEU A 196 1.73 -31.10 0.04
C LEU A 196 2.41 -31.69 1.28
N ILE A 197 2.88 -30.84 2.19
CA ILE A 197 3.51 -31.28 3.45
C ILE A 197 2.53 -32.14 4.26
N LYS A 198 1.25 -31.75 4.28
CA LYS A 198 0.18 -32.49 4.98
C LYS A 198 -0.20 -33.79 4.28
N SER A 199 -0.31 -33.82 2.94
CA SER A 199 -0.66 -35.03 2.18
C SER A 199 0.41 -36.11 2.30
N ASP A 200 1.67 -35.68 2.25
CA ASP A 200 2.82 -36.58 2.24
C ASP A 200 3.24 -36.98 3.65
N LYS A 201 2.48 -36.53 4.67
CA LYS A 201 2.72 -36.80 6.10
C LYS A 201 4.15 -36.45 6.53
N LEU A 202 4.69 -35.38 5.96
CA LEU A 202 6.01 -34.84 6.33
C LEU A 202 5.97 -34.07 7.67
N ASP A 203 4.82 -34.08 8.34
CA ASP A 203 4.61 -33.49 9.66
C ASP A 203 5.44 -34.27 10.69
N PHE A 204 6.69 -33.84 10.89
CA PHE A 204 7.52 -34.35 11.97
C PHE A 204 6.81 -34.03 13.29
N SER A 205 6.51 -35.08 14.03
CA SER A 205 5.84 -35.10 15.32
C SER A 205 6.61 -34.35 16.43
N LYS A 206 6.72 -33.02 16.31
CA LYS A 206 7.24 -32.11 17.35
C LYS A 206 6.58 -30.72 17.38
N SER A 207 5.49 -30.50 16.63
CA SER A 207 4.83 -29.17 16.58
C SER A 207 4.30 -28.64 17.92
N ARG A 208 4.08 -29.50 18.93
CA ARG A 208 3.57 -29.06 20.24
C ARG A 208 4.59 -28.33 21.11
N SER A 209 5.90 -28.40 20.82
CA SER A 209 6.93 -27.81 21.68
C SER A 209 7.30 -26.36 21.31
N CYS A 210 7.04 -25.95 20.07
CA CYS A 210 7.64 -24.73 19.50
C CYS A 210 6.74 -23.48 19.60
N TYR A 211 5.50 -23.60 20.08
CA TYR A 211 4.55 -22.49 20.17
C TYR A 211 4.12 -22.20 21.61
N LYS A 212 5.07 -22.11 22.54
CA LYS A 212 4.74 -21.79 23.96
C LYS A 212 4.21 -20.36 24.15
N ASN A 213 4.46 -19.46 23.20
CA ASN A 213 4.21 -18.02 23.35
C ASN A 213 3.05 -17.48 22.49
N ILE A 214 2.31 -18.32 21.77
CA ILE A 214 1.14 -17.88 21.00
C ILE A 214 -0.13 -18.22 21.80
N PRO A 215 -0.85 -17.22 22.38
CA PRO A 215 -2.14 -17.49 23.00
C PRO A 215 -3.13 -17.92 21.91
N LEU A 216 -3.59 -19.16 22.00
CA LEU A 216 -4.67 -19.66 21.14
C LEU A 216 -5.95 -18.85 21.40
N PRO A 217 -6.66 -18.39 20.36
CA PRO A 217 -7.98 -17.79 20.53
C PRO A 217 -8.93 -18.82 21.13
N ASN A 218 -9.55 -18.47 22.25
CA ASN A 218 -10.56 -19.29 22.94
C ASN A 218 -11.64 -19.75 21.94
N GLY A 219 -11.70 -21.05 21.64
CA GLY A 219 -12.84 -21.60 20.89
C GLY A 219 -12.62 -22.91 20.14
N TYR A 220 -11.40 -23.34 19.88
CA TYR A 220 -11.16 -24.63 19.22
C TYR A 220 -10.53 -25.64 20.19
N GLN A 221 -11.39 -26.38 20.89
CA GLN A 221 -11.04 -27.73 21.33
C GLN A 221 -11.12 -28.64 20.10
N LEU A 222 -10.03 -29.38 19.83
CA LEU A 222 -10.00 -30.49 18.86
C LEU A 222 -10.69 -31.71 19.46
#